data_AF-A0A379QFF8-F1
#
_entry.id   AF-A0A379QFF8-F1
#
_cell.length_a   1.000
_cell.length_b   1.000
_cell.length_c   1.000
_cell.angle_alpha   90.00
_cell.angle_beta   90.00
_cell.angle_gamma   90.00
#
_symmetry.space_group_name_H-M   'P 1'
#
loop_
_entity.id
_entity.type
_entity.pdbx_description
1 polymer ?
#
loop_
_entity_poly.entity_id
_entity_poly.type
_entity_poly.pdbx_seq_one_letter_code
_entity_poly.pdbx_strand_id
1 'polypeptide(L)' 'MPTAKRDQNKSKSGKAPTFEIRITRELKAQFEVAAKDAGMSLGYWLKTLGRKELESLGIEPQDK' A
#
# COMPACT_ATOMS: atom_id res chain seq x y z
N MET A 1 -25.64 -2.87 -23.18
CA MET A 1 -25.55 -1.78 -22.17
C MET A 1 -24.11 -1.33 -22.07
N PRO A 2 -23.81 -0.02 -22.04
CA PRO A 2 -22.51 0.54 -22.37
C PRO A 2 -21.55 0.46 -21.17
N THR A 3 -20.44 -0.25 -21.32
CA THR A 3 -19.35 -0.23 -20.33
C THR A 3 -18.58 1.08 -20.48
N ALA A 4 -18.77 1.96 -19.50
CA ALA A 4 -18.10 3.26 -19.40
C ALA A 4 -16.59 3.13 -19.68
N LYS A 5 -16.11 3.93 -20.63
CA LYS A 5 -14.70 4.15 -20.95
C LYS A 5 -14.00 4.66 -19.70
N ARG A 6 -13.28 3.77 -18.99
CA ARG A 6 -12.38 4.19 -17.92
C ARG A 6 -11.14 4.81 -18.54
N ASP A 7 -10.84 6.01 -18.06
CA ASP A 7 -9.75 6.87 -18.44
C ASP A 7 -8.43 6.09 -18.50
N GLN A 8 -7.79 6.14 -19.68
CA GLN A 8 -6.57 5.41 -19.96
C GLN A 8 -5.41 6.13 -19.28
N ASN A 9 -5.25 5.90 -17.97
CA ASN A 9 -4.06 6.35 -17.25
C ASN A 9 -2.85 5.58 -17.80
N LYS A 10 -2.13 6.22 -18.72
CA LYS A 10 -0.83 5.77 -19.23
C LYS A 10 0.19 5.91 -18.09
N SER A 11 0.18 4.96 -17.16
CA SER A 11 1.26 4.81 -16.18
C SER A 11 2.55 4.48 -16.94
N LYS A 12 3.43 5.48 -17.06
CA LYS A 12 4.77 5.29 -17.59
C LYS A 12 5.52 4.28 -16.72
N SER A 13 6.01 3.23 -17.39
CA SER A 13 7.19 2.44 -17.02
C SER A 13 7.20 1.71 -15.68
N GLY A 14 7.05 0.38 -15.77
CA GLY A 14 7.40 -0.58 -14.72
C GLY A 14 6.28 -0.76 -13.69
N LYS A 15 5.55 -1.87 -13.76
CA LYS A 15 4.68 -2.28 -12.66
C LYS A 15 5.54 -2.31 -11.40
N ALA A 16 5.17 -1.52 -10.39
CA ALA A 16 5.84 -1.59 -9.09
C ALA A 16 5.88 -3.07 -8.65
N PRO A 17 7.02 -3.55 -8.12
CA PRO A 17 7.14 -4.94 -7.71
C PRO A 17 6.06 -5.26 -6.66
N THR A 18 5.20 -6.23 -6.97
CA THR A 18 4.15 -6.68 -6.04
C THR A 18 4.79 -7.54 -4.97
N PHE A 19 4.58 -7.17 -3.71
CA PHE A 19 4.94 -8.01 -2.56
C PHE A 19 3.70 -8.80 -2.12
N GLU A 20 3.77 -10.13 -2.20
CA GLU A 20 2.70 -11.00 -1.69
C GLU A 20 3.01 -11.36 -0.23
N ILE A 21 2.13 -10.94 0.69
CA ILE A 21 2.22 -11.30 2.12
C ILE A 21 1.14 -12.31 2.43
N ARG A 22 1.54 -13.47 2.93
CA ARG A 22 0.61 -14.45 3.50
C ARG A 22 0.39 -14.16 4.97
N ILE A 23 -0.77 -13.59 5.28
CA ILE A 23 -1.23 -13.36 6.65
C ILE A 23 -2.57 -14.07 6.87
N THR A 24 -2.86 -14.41 8.13
CA THR A 24 -4.16 -14.97 8.51
C THR A 24 -5.27 -13.92 8.37
N ARG A 25 -6.51 -14.37 8.18
CA ARG A 25 -7.66 -13.46 8.02
C ARG A 25 -7.87 -12.55 9.22
N GLU A 26 -7.57 -13.05 10.41
CA GLU A 26 -7.69 -12.29 11.67
C GLU A 26 -6.70 -11.14 11.73
N LEU A 27 -5.43 -11.39 11.40
CA LEU A 27 -4.40 -10.36 11.36
C LEU A 27 -4.69 -9.33 10.25
N LYS A 28 -5.20 -9.77 9.10
CA LYS A 28 -5.65 -8.86 8.04
C LYS A 28 -6.74 -7.91 8.53
N ALA A 29 -7.73 -8.42 9.27
CA ALA A 29 -8.80 -7.60 9.81
C ALA A 29 -8.28 -6.54 10.78
N GLN A 30 -7.32 -6.90 11.64
CA GLN A 30 -6.67 -5.94 12.55
C GLN A 30 -5.95 -4.83 11.79
N PHE A 31 -5.20 -5.17 10.73
CA PHE A 31 -4.54 -4.17 9.91
C PHE A 31 -5.54 -3.29 9.14
N GLU A 32 -6.66 -3.84 8.68
CA GLU A 32 -7.70 -3.05 8.01
C GLU A 32 -8.38 -2.06 8.97
N VAL A 33 -8.58 -2.43 10.23
CA VAL A 33 -9.12 -1.53 11.25
C VAL A 33 -8.12 -0.39 11.54
N ALA A 34 -6.85 -0.71 11.76
CA ALA A 34 -5.81 0.29 12.01
C ALA A 34 -5.58 1.22 10.80
N ALA A 35 -5.65 0.68 9.59
CA ALA A 35 -5.55 1.47 8.36
C ALA A 35 -6.75 2.42 8.18
N LYS A 36 -7.97 1.94 8.49
CA LYS A 36 -9.19 2.75 8.46
C LYS A 36 -9.18 3.87 9.50
N ASP A 37 -8.69 3.59 10.71
CA ASP A 37 -8.51 4.59 11.76
C ASP A 37 -7.57 5.71 11.30
N ALA A 38 -6.49 5.34 10.62
CA ALA A 38 -5.56 6.28 9.99
C ALA A 38 -6.09 6.92 8.68
N GLY A 39 -7.34 6.63 8.27
CA GLY A 39 -7.98 7.21 7.09
C GLY A 39 -7.39 6.79 5.75
N MET A 40 -6.71 5.64 5.69
CA MET A 40 -5.92 5.22 4.52
C MET A 40 -6.13 3.75 4.15
N SER A 41 -5.86 3.40 2.89
CA SER A 41 -5.93 2.02 2.41
C SER A 41 -4.83 1.17 3.06
N LEU A 42 -5.13 -0.10 3.37
CA LEU A 42 -4.21 -1.07 3.98
C LEU A 42 -2.79 -1.03 3.38
N GLY A 43 -2.67 -1.05 2.05
CA GLY A 43 -1.36 -1.02 1.39
C GLY A 43 -0.57 0.28 1.61
N TYR A 44 -1.24 1.43 1.64
CA TYR A 44 -0.59 2.72 1.92
C TYR A 44 -0.21 2.84 3.40
N TRP A 45 -1.05 2.30 4.28
CA TRP A 45 -0.79 2.21 5.71
C TRP A 45 0.46 1.39 6.01
N LEU A 46 0.56 0.18 5.44
CA LEU A 46 1.77 -0.65 5.57
C LEU A 46 3.02 0.03 5.01
N LYS A 47 2.94 0.72 3.87
CA LYS A 47 4.07 1.50 3.33
C LYS A 47 4.52 2.60 4.28
N THR A 48 3.57 3.28 4.92
CA THR A 48 3.88 4.35 5.87
C THR A 48 4.52 3.79 7.14
N LEU A 49 4.04 2.64 7.62
CA LEU A 49 4.63 1.93 8.76
C LEU A 49 6.07 1.48 8.45
N GLY A 50 6.29 0.88 7.27
CA GLY A 50 7.63 0.51 6.83
C GLY A 50 8.58 1.70 6.68
N ARG A 51 8.10 2.84 6.16
CA ARG A 51 8.89 4.08 6.06
C ARG A 51 9.31 4.60 7.45
N LYS A 52 8.37 4.68 8.39
CA LYS A 52 8.68 5.09 9.77
C LYS A 52 9.69 4.17 10.45
N GLU A 53 9.60 2.87 10.21
CA GLU A 53 10.57 1.91 10.76
C GLU A 53 11.96 2.09 10.13
N LEU A 54 12.04 2.33 8.82
CA LEU A 54 13.31 2.67 8.17
C LEU A 54 13.93 3.95 8.76
N GLU A 55 13.12 4.99 8.96
CA GLU A 55 13.54 6.23 9.61
C GLU A 55 14.05 5.98 11.04
N SER A 56 13.36 5.12 11.80
CA SER A 56 13.74 4.69 13.16
C SER A 56 15.10 3.96 13.16
N LEU A 57 15.38 3.18 12.12
CA LEU A 57 16.66 2.50 11.90
C LEU A 57 17.75 3.43 11.35
N GLY A 58 17.46 4.72 11.13
CA GLY A 58 18.38 5.69 10.54
C GLY A 58 18.59 5.54 9.03
N ILE A 59 17.68 4.82 8.35
CA ILE A 59 17.72 4.60 6.91
C ILE A 59 16.72 5.55 6.25
N GLU A 60 17.20 6.43 5.38
CA GLU A 60 16.33 7.32 4.61
C GLU A 60 15.51 6.52 3.57
N PRO A 61 14.15 6.56 3.63
CA PRO A 61 13.31 5.80 2.71
C PRO A 61 13.43 6.33 1.28
N GLN A 62 13.97 5.50 0.39
CA GLN A 62 14.10 5.81 -1.04
C GLN A 62 12.79 5.42 -1.78
N ASP A 63 11.85 6.37 -1.91
CA ASP A 63 10.69 6.24 -2.81
C ASP A 63 11.11 6.84 -4.17
N LYS A 64 11.58 6.00 -5.10
CA LYS A 64 12.03 6.41 -6.43
C LYS A 64 11.08 5.93 -7.52
#